data_AF-A0A7W0YHQ8-F1
#
_entry.id   AF-A0A7W0YHQ8-F1
#
_cell.length_a   1.000
_cell.length_b   1.000
_cell.length_c   1.000
_cell.angle_alpha   90.00
_cell.angle_beta   90.00
_cell.angle_gamma   90.00
#
_symmetry.space_group_name_H-M   'P 1'
#
loop_
_entity.id
_entity.type
_entity.pdbx_description
1 polymer ?
#
loop_
_entity_poly.entity_id
_entity_poly.type
_entity_poly.pdbx_seq_one_letter_code
_entity_poly.pdbx_strand_id
1 'polypeptide(L)'
;MLAEGIAAALVGAAALWLVLRPVFVPPHPKPPVFDPVDPEETAKGVALTALKEIEFDRETGKLSDADYDLLKRKYTAEALEALRAEREDSAPADVEAMIADRVRALRSASATAPAVAPACSSCGPRPEADAAFCSECGRQLALGRACEHCGARLAPGSRFCEGCGSRVAA
;
A
#
# COMPACT_ATOMS: atom_id res chain seq x y z
N MET A 1 -2.61 38.50 43.08
CA MET A 1 -1.49 39.32 42.58
C MET A 1 -0.34 38.48 42.01
N LEU A 2 0.62 37.98 42.81
CA LEU A 2 1.80 37.26 42.26
C LEU A 2 1.45 35.93 41.56
N ALA A 3 0.58 35.12 42.16
CA ALA A 3 0.18 33.84 41.57
C ALA A 3 -0.59 34.00 40.24
N GLU A 4 -1.43 35.03 40.14
CA GLU A 4 -2.20 35.34 38.92
C GLU A 4 -1.28 35.85 37.81
N GLY A 5 -0.27 36.66 38.14
CA GLY A 5 0.74 37.09 37.17
C GLY A 5 1.58 35.93 36.63
N ILE A 6 1.95 34.97 37.48
CA ILE A 6 2.68 33.76 37.06
C ILE A 6 1.81 32.89 36.16
N ALA A 7 0.53 32.69 36.51
CA ALA A 7 -0.40 31.92 35.69
C ALA A 7 -0.58 32.55 34.29
N ALA A 8 -0.75 33.87 34.21
CA ALA A 8 -0.87 34.57 32.94
C ALA A 8 0.40 34.45 32.09
N ALA A 9 1.58 34.55 32.70
CA ALA A 9 2.86 34.41 32.00
C ALA A 9 3.07 33.00 31.43
N LEU A 10 2.71 31.95 32.18
CA LEU A 10 2.81 30.56 31.73
C LEU A 10 1.88 30.28 30.54
N VAL A 11 0.65 30.79 30.57
CA VAL A 11 -0.29 30.66 29.45
C VAL A 11 0.23 31.38 28.21
N GLY A 12 0.77 32.60 28.38
CA GLY A 12 1.38 33.35 27.28
C GLY A 12 2.58 32.62 26.66
N ALA A 13 3.46 32.06 27.50
CA ALA A 13 4.61 31.30 27.03
C ALA A 13 4.20 30.00 26.31
N ALA A 14 3.19 29.28 26.82
CA ALA A 14 2.66 28.08 26.17
C ALA A 14 2.01 28.38 24.82
N ALA A 15 1.24 29.47 24.73
CA ALA A 15 0.64 29.93 23.48
C ALA A 15 1.72 30.32 22.46
N LEU A 16 2.73 31.08 22.90
CA LEU A 16 3.86 31.47 22.04
C LEU A 16 4.64 30.26 21.55
N TRP A 17 4.90 29.28 22.42
CA TRP A 17 5.56 28.03 22.05
C TRP A 17 4.74 27.25 21.02
N LEU A 18 3.42 27.15 21.20
CA LEU A 18 2.53 26.44 20.28
C LEU A 18 2.50 27.09 18.88
N VAL A 19 2.55 28.43 18.82
CA VAL A 19 2.63 29.20 17.57
C VAL A 19 4.01 29.06 16.90
N LEU A 20 5.09 28.99 17.66
CA LEU A 20 6.46 28.88 17.14
C LEU A 20 6.86 27.44 16.79
N ARG A 21 6.20 26.44 17.38
CA ARG A 21 6.42 25.01 17.10
C ARG A 21 6.54 24.63 15.62
N PRO A 22 5.67 25.08 14.69
CA PRO A 22 5.78 24.72 13.27
C PRO A 22 7.03 25.28 12.57
N VAL A 23 7.70 26.30 13.11
CA VAL A 23 8.94 26.85 12.54
C VAL A 23 10.14 25.95 12.87
N PHE A 24 10.11 25.26 14.01
CA PHE A 24 11.20 24.43 14.50
C PHE A 24 10.99 22.93 14.24
N VAL A 25 9.76 22.51 13.95
CA VAL A 25 9.48 21.13 13.52
C VAL A 25 9.68 21.07 12.02
N PRO A 26 10.65 20.28 11.50
CA PRO A 26 10.80 20.11 10.07
C PRO A 26 9.44 19.65 9.50
N PRO A 27 8.94 20.28 8.41
CA PRO A 27 7.69 19.86 7.83
C PRO A 27 7.77 18.36 7.52
N HIS A 28 6.73 17.62 7.90
CA HIS A 28 6.59 16.27 7.37
C HIS A 28 6.61 16.38 5.85
N PRO A 29 7.48 15.63 5.14
CA PRO A 29 7.50 15.65 3.70
C PRO A 29 6.10 15.30 3.22
N LYS A 30 5.40 16.30 2.69
CA LYS A 30 4.08 16.09 2.11
C LYS A 30 4.31 15.15 0.94
N PRO A 31 3.57 14.03 0.83
CA PRO A 31 3.69 13.19 -0.35
C PRO A 31 3.50 14.08 -1.58
N PRO A 32 4.29 13.89 -2.65
CA PRO A 32 4.16 14.68 -3.86
C PRO A 32 2.69 14.60 -4.30
N VAL A 33 2.06 15.76 -4.43
CA VAL A 33 0.77 15.86 -5.09
C VAL A 33 1.06 15.61 -6.56
N PHE A 34 0.72 14.42 -7.04
CA PHE A 34 0.71 14.12 -8.45
C PHE A 34 -0.51 14.79 -9.04
N ASP A 35 -0.35 15.98 -9.62
CA ASP A 35 -1.32 16.43 -10.62
C ASP A 35 -1.21 15.46 -11.81
N PRO A 36 -2.31 14.82 -12.23
CA PRO A 36 -2.28 13.99 -13.42
C PRO A 36 -1.91 14.91 -14.59
N VAL A 37 -0.81 14.59 -15.28
CA VAL A 37 -0.43 15.28 -16.51
C VAL A 37 -1.61 15.17 -17.47
N ASP A 38 -1.99 16.28 -18.11
CA ASP A 38 -3.07 16.26 -19.07
C ASP A 38 -2.72 15.23 -20.17
N PRO A 39 -3.59 14.23 -20.43
CA PRO A 39 -3.34 13.27 -21.50
C PRO A 39 -3.05 13.94 -22.85
N GLU A 40 -3.62 15.11 -23.13
CA GLU A 40 -3.35 15.88 -24.36
C GLU A 40 -1.93 16.44 -24.42
N GLU A 41 -1.26 16.60 -23.28
CA GLU A 41 0.13 17.07 -23.18
C GLU A 41 1.16 15.91 -23.21
N THR A 42 0.70 14.65 -23.13
CA THR A 42 1.57 13.47 -23.17
C THR A 42 1.53 12.78 -24.53
N ALA A 43 2.69 12.34 -25.03
CA ALA A 43 2.76 11.57 -26.28
C ALA A 43 1.87 10.32 -26.23
N LYS A 44 1.82 9.65 -25.07
CA LYS A 44 0.95 8.50 -24.83
C LYS A 44 -0.52 8.87 -24.88
N GLY A 45 -0.92 9.93 -24.20
CA GLY A 45 -2.34 10.33 -24.13
C GLY A 45 -2.85 10.76 -25.50
N VAL A 46 -2.05 11.50 -26.29
CA VAL A 46 -2.37 11.83 -27.69
C VAL A 46 -2.61 10.56 -28.52
N ALA A 47 -1.69 9.59 -28.46
CA ALA A 47 -1.82 8.35 -29.24
C ALA A 47 -3.04 7.51 -28.82
N LEU A 48 -3.34 7.45 -27.52
CA LEU A 48 -4.51 6.74 -27.00
C LEU A 48 -5.83 7.45 -27.33
N THR A 49 -5.84 8.78 -27.34
CA THR A 49 -7.01 9.57 -27.76
C THR A 49 -7.29 9.38 -29.24
N ALA A 50 -6.26 9.38 -30.10
CA ALA A 50 -6.42 9.11 -31.52
C ALA A 50 -7.07 7.73 -31.79
N LEU A 51 -6.67 6.70 -31.04
CA LEU A 51 -7.30 5.36 -31.12
C LEU A 51 -8.78 5.38 -30.71
N LYS A 52 -9.17 6.19 -29.71
CA LYS A 52 -10.57 6.33 -29.30
C LYS A 52 -11.40 7.08 -30.36
N GLU A 53 -10.84 8.11 -30.96
CA GLU A 53 -11.52 8.90 -31.99
C GLU A 53 -11.82 8.07 -33.24
N ILE A 54 -10.86 7.30 -33.76
CA ILE A 54 -11.09 6.44 -34.93
C ILE A 54 -12.10 5.32 -34.65
N GLU A 55 -12.14 4.80 -33.41
CA GLU A 55 -13.14 3.80 -33.01
C GLU A 55 -14.54 4.42 -33.00
N PHE A 56 -14.66 5.62 -32.44
CA PHE A 56 -15.90 6.38 -32.44
C PHE A 56 -16.36 6.72 -33.87
N ASP A 57 -15.43 7.11 -34.75
CA ASP A 57 -15.74 7.42 -36.14
C ASP A 57 -16.16 6.16 -36.94
N ARG A 58 -15.65 4.97 -36.61
CA ARG A 58 -16.17 3.71 -37.15
C ARG A 58 -17.58 3.42 -36.65
N GLU A 59 -17.82 3.50 -35.34
CA GLU A 59 -19.13 3.25 -34.74
C GLU A 59 -20.21 4.22 -35.24
N THR A 60 -19.82 5.46 -35.55
CA THR A 60 -20.71 6.48 -36.13
C THR A 60 -20.83 6.38 -37.66
N GLY A 61 -20.12 5.45 -38.29
CA GLY A 61 -20.17 5.21 -39.74
C GLY A 61 -19.43 6.25 -40.60
N LYS A 62 -18.58 7.10 -40.01
CA LYS A 62 -17.73 8.04 -40.73
C LYS A 62 -16.51 7.36 -41.37
N LEU A 63 -16.07 6.24 -40.81
CA LEU A 63 -14.96 5.42 -41.32
C LEU A 63 -15.46 4.07 -41.83
N SER A 64 -14.89 3.64 -42.95
CA SER A 64 -15.06 2.26 -43.44
C SER A 64 -14.19 1.30 -42.62
N ASP A 65 -14.55 0.01 -42.59
CA ASP A 65 -13.76 -1.01 -41.89
C ASP A 65 -12.31 -1.10 -42.42
N ALA A 66 -12.14 -0.93 -43.74
CA ALA A 66 -10.83 -0.96 -44.38
C ALA A 66 -9.95 0.24 -43.97
N ASP A 67 -10.53 1.44 -43.90
CA ASP A 67 -9.82 2.64 -43.46
C ASP A 67 -9.51 2.59 -41.96
N TYR A 68 -10.46 2.08 -41.17
CA TYR A 68 -10.28 1.83 -39.75
C TYR A 68 -9.10 0.88 -39.49
N ASP A 69 -9.00 -0.25 -40.20
CA ASP A 69 -7.91 -1.20 -40.01
C ASP A 69 -6.53 -0.64 -40.38
N LEU A 70 -6.47 0.27 -41.37
CA LEU A 70 -5.24 0.97 -41.71
C LEU A 70 -4.83 1.95 -40.59
N LEU A 71 -5.77 2.81 -40.18
CA LEU A 71 -5.54 3.83 -39.15
C LEU A 71 -5.22 3.19 -37.81
N LYS A 72 -5.96 2.15 -37.40
CA LYS A 72 -5.72 1.41 -36.17
C LYS A 72 -4.31 0.84 -36.11
N ARG A 73 -3.82 0.24 -37.19
CA ARG A 73 -2.45 -0.30 -37.24
C ARG A 73 -1.40 0.81 -37.04
N LYS A 74 -1.59 1.95 -37.70
CA LYS A 74 -0.69 3.11 -37.57
C LYS A 74 -0.68 3.64 -36.12
N TYR A 75 -1.84 4.01 -35.58
CA TYR A 75 -1.93 4.62 -34.25
C TYR A 75 -1.59 3.64 -33.12
N THR A 76 -1.80 2.33 -33.31
CA THR A 76 -1.35 1.33 -32.34
C THR A 76 0.18 1.26 -32.28
N ALA A 77 0.86 1.37 -33.42
CA ALA A 77 2.33 1.41 -33.44
C ALA A 77 2.85 2.66 -32.70
N GLU A 78 2.29 3.83 -33.00
CA GLU A 78 2.64 5.09 -32.33
C GLU A 78 2.37 5.04 -30.82
N ALA A 79 1.23 4.47 -30.39
CA ALA A 79 0.91 4.30 -28.97
C ALA A 79 1.90 3.38 -28.25
N LEU A 80 2.33 2.29 -28.90
CA LEU A 80 3.32 1.37 -28.33
C LEU A 80 4.70 2.01 -28.18
N GLU A 81 5.10 2.86 -29.12
CA GLU A 81 6.35 3.61 -29.02
C GLU A 81 6.31 4.62 -27.86
N ALA A 82 5.23 5.40 -27.76
CA ALA A 82 5.05 6.34 -26.64
C ALA A 82 5.06 5.66 -25.27
N LEU A 83 4.43 4.48 -25.15
CA LEU A 83 4.43 3.67 -23.91
C LEU A 83 5.82 3.16 -23.53
N ARG A 84 6.67 2.83 -24.53
CA ARG A 84 8.04 2.38 -24.28
C ARG A 84 8.94 3.53 -23.83
N ALA A 85 8.83 4.69 -24.49
CA ALA A 85 9.59 5.88 -24.13
C ALA A 85 9.32 6.32 -22.68
N GLU A 86 8.06 6.43 -22.27
CA GLU A 86 7.73 6.79 -20.87
C GLU A 86 8.24 5.76 -19.84
N ARG A 87 8.26 4.48 -20.20
CA ARG A 87 8.77 3.42 -19.32
C ARG A 87 10.28 3.51 -19.15
N GLU A 88 11.01 3.94 -20.17
CA GLU A 88 12.45 4.17 -20.09
C GLU A 88 12.76 5.42 -19.25
N ASP A 89 11.99 6.50 -19.41
CA ASP A 89 12.15 7.74 -18.61
C ASP A 89 11.74 7.57 -17.13
N SER A 90 10.76 6.70 -16.87
CA SER A 90 10.25 6.42 -15.52
C SER A 90 10.90 5.22 -14.84
N ALA A 91 11.75 4.46 -15.55
CA ALA A 91 12.48 3.37 -14.95
C ALA A 91 13.52 3.96 -13.96
N PRO A 92 13.49 3.58 -12.68
CA PRO A 92 14.58 3.91 -11.78
C PRO A 92 15.89 3.44 -12.42
N ALA A 93 16.91 4.31 -12.46
CA ALA A 93 18.18 4.03 -13.10
C ALA A 93 18.85 2.73 -12.58
N ASP A 94 18.45 2.26 -11.39
CA ASP A 94 18.89 0.99 -10.84
C ASP A 94 17.79 0.28 -10.03
N VAL A 95 16.80 -0.27 -10.74
CA VAL A 95 15.77 -1.15 -10.16
C VAL A 95 16.41 -2.31 -9.36
N GLU A 96 17.54 -2.83 -9.84
CA GLU A 96 18.25 -3.94 -9.21
C GLU A 96 18.82 -3.56 -7.84
N ALA A 97 19.46 -2.39 -7.72
CA ALA A 97 19.92 -1.88 -6.43
C ALA A 97 18.77 -1.61 -5.46
N MET A 98 17.64 -1.06 -5.92
CA MET A 98 16.47 -0.84 -5.06
C MET A 98 15.92 -2.15 -4.49
N ILE A 99 15.83 -3.20 -5.33
CA ILE A 99 15.42 -4.53 -4.89
C ILE A 99 16.45 -5.10 -3.91
N ALA A 100 17.75 -4.99 -4.22
CA ALA A 100 18.83 -5.48 -3.37
C ALA A 100 18.82 -4.82 -1.98
N ASP A 101 18.61 -3.50 -1.91
CA ASP A 101 18.50 -2.75 -0.66
C ASP A 101 17.26 -3.14 0.14
N ARG A 102 16.11 -3.29 -0.53
CA ARG A 102 14.88 -3.73 0.12
C ARG A 102 15.02 -5.14 0.68
N VAL A 103 15.62 -6.07 -0.07
CA VAL A 103 15.89 -7.45 0.37
C VAL A 103 16.86 -7.45 1.56
N ARG A 104 17.90 -6.61 1.54
CA ARG A 104 18.84 -6.47 2.67
C ARG A 104 18.13 -5.98 3.92
N ALA A 105 17.27 -4.97 3.81
CA ALA A 105 16.49 -4.43 4.93
C ALA A 105 15.50 -5.45 5.51
N LEU A 106 14.86 -6.26 4.66
CA LEU A 106 13.97 -7.33 5.13
C LEU A 106 14.74 -8.45 5.84
N ARG A 107 15.91 -8.83 5.32
CA ARG A 107 16.77 -9.85 5.94
C ARG A 107 17.32 -9.38 7.29
N SER A 108 17.75 -8.12 7.41
CA SER A 108 18.24 -7.58 8.68
C SER A 108 17.12 -7.43 9.71
N ALA A 109 15.91 -7.03 9.30
CA ALA A 109 14.74 -7.02 10.17
C ALA A 109 14.35 -8.43 10.67
N SER A 110 14.48 -9.43 9.82
CA SER A 110 14.23 -10.84 10.19
C SER A 110 15.30 -11.41 11.12
N ALA A 111 16.56 -10.96 11.01
CA ALA A 111 17.66 -11.41 11.89
C ALA A 111 17.51 -10.96 13.35
N THR A 112 16.76 -9.89 13.60
CA THR A 112 16.49 -9.36 14.95
C THR A 112 15.18 -9.87 15.55
N ALA A 113 14.43 -10.72 14.81
CA ALA A 113 13.20 -11.32 15.31
C ALA A 113 13.50 -12.43 16.34
N PRO A 114 12.69 -12.57 17.41
CA PRO A 114 12.90 -13.61 18.41
C PRO A 114 12.86 -15.02 17.78
N ALA A 115 13.81 -15.87 18.16
CA ALA A 115 14.16 -17.14 17.52
C ALA A 115 13.09 -18.26 17.58
N VAL A 116 11.88 -17.97 18.08
CA VAL A 116 10.77 -18.94 18.12
C VAL A 116 9.65 -18.42 17.24
N ALA A 117 9.83 -18.58 15.94
CA ALA A 117 8.77 -18.32 14.99
C ALA A 117 7.66 -19.37 15.16
N PRO A 118 6.38 -18.99 15.17
CA PRO A 118 5.29 -19.94 15.35
C PRO A 118 5.28 -20.97 14.21
N ALA A 119 5.08 -22.25 14.55
CA ALA A 119 5.05 -23.33 13.58
C ALA A 119 3.63 -23.86 13.38
N CYS A 120 3.21 -23.97 12.12
CA CYS A 120 2.01 -24.68 11.76
C CYS A 120 2.28 -26.19 11.79
N SER A 121 1.44 -26.96 12.46
CA SER A 121 1.53 -28.43 12.47
C SER A 121 1.34 -29.07 11.09
N SER A 122 0.73 -28.34 10.14
CA SER A 122 0.47 -28.83 8.78
C SER A 122 1.41 -28.24 7.73
N CYS A 123 1.85 -27.00 7.89
CA CYS A 123 2.61 -26.26 6.87
C CYS A 123 4.04 -25.93 7.30
N GLY A 124 4.41 -26.18 8.55
CA GLY A 124 5.74 -25.89 9.09
C GLY A 124 5.91 -24.44 9.58
N PRO A 125 7.15 -23.97 9.73
CA PRO A 125 7.48 -22.69 10.37
C PRO A 125 6.89 -21.49 9.63
N ARG A 126 6.53 -20.44 10.36
CA ARG A 126 6.05 -19.17 9.81
C ARG A 126 7.12 -18.08 9.98
N PRO A 127 7.43 -17.30 8.94
CA PRO A 127 8.45 -16.24 9.02
C PRO A 127 8.01 -15.06 9.91
N GLU A 128 6.71 -14.88 10.12
CA GLU A 128 6.16 -13.79 10.92
C GLU A 128 6.17 -14.18 12.41
N ALA A 129 6.96 -13.47 13.21
CA ALA A 129 7.15 -13.80 14.63
C ALA A 129 5.88 -13.59 15.48
N ASP A 130 4.95 -12.76 15.03
CA ASP A 130 3.68 -12.42 15.67
C ASP A 130 2.47 -13.08 14.98
N ALA A 131 2.69 -14.04 14.07
CA ALA A 131 1.59 -14.70 13.37
C ALA A 131 0.64 -15.43 14.33
N ALA A 132 -0.59 -14.93 14.42
CA ALA A 132 -1.69 -15.62 15.07
C ALA A 132 -2.27 -16.75 14.20
N PHE A 133 -2.13 -16.66 12.87
CA PHE A 133 -2.64 -17.62 11.87
C PHE A 133 -1.58 -17.97 10.84
N CYS A 134 -1.68 -19.17 10.25
CA CYS A 134 -0.80 -19.65 9.20
C CYS A 134 -1.09 -18.89 7.89
N SER A 135 -0.08 -18.20 7.35
CA SER A 135 -0.16 -17.49 6.06
C SER A 135 -0.43 -18.40 4.85
N GLU A 136 -0.25 -19.71 4.98
CA GLU A 136 -0.49 -20.69 3.90
C GLU A 136 -1.89 -21.32 3.96
N CYS A 137 -2.31 -21.80 5.15
CA CYS A 137 -3.53 -22.59 5.30
C CYS A 137 -4.60 -21.95 6.18
N GLY A 138 -4.35 -20.76 6.72
CA GLY A 138 -5.29 -20.01 7.58
C GLY A 138 -5.48 -20.57 8.99
N ARG A 139 -4.81 -21.68 9.36
CA ARG A 139 -4.96 -22.29 10.69
C ARG A 139 -4.34 -21.42 11.78
N GLN A 140 -5.03 -21.25 12.91
CA GLN A 140 -4.51 -20.51 14.06
C GLN A 140 -3.28 -21.20 14.67
N LEU A 141 -2.22 -20.44 14.92
CA LEU A 141 -0.92 -20.89 15.42
C LEU A 141 -0.75 -20.68 16.93
N ALA A 142 -1.52 -19.75 17.51
CA ALA A 142 -1.51 -19.50 18.94
C ALA A 142 -2.05 -20.74 19.69
N LEU A 143 -1.26 -21.25 20.64
CA LEU A 143 -1.63 -22.34 21.54
C LEU A 143 -2.58 -21.85 22.62
N GLY A 144 -3.83 -21.59 22.24
CA GLY A 144 -4.90 -21.43 23.21
C GLY A 144 -5.42 -22.77 23.72
N ARG A 145 -6.08 -22.75 24.88
CA ARG A 145 -6.83 -23.92 25.36
C ARG A 145 -7.92 -24.32 24.35
N ALA A 146 -8.35 -25.57 24.40
CA ALA A 146 -9.51 -26.02 23.62
C ALA A 146 -10.82 -25.58 24.29
N CYS A 147 -11.84 -25.29 23.48
CA CYS A 147 -13.20 -25.10 23.95
C CYS A 147 -13.75 -26.43 24.49
N GLU A 148 -14.26 -26.41 25.73
CA GLU A 148 -14.82 -27.61 26.39
C GLU A 148 -16.10 -28.12 25.70
N HIS A 149 -16.78 -27.27 24.93
CA HIS A 149 -18.04 -27.63 24.26
C HIS A 149 -17.83 -28.22 22.86
N CYS A 150 -16.89 -27.70 22.06
CA CYS A 150 -16.72 -28.09 20.65
C CYS A 150 -15.29 -28.49 20.26
N GLY A 151 -14.31 -28.35 21.17
CA GLY A 151 -12.91 -28.69 20.91
C GLY A 151 -12.11 -27.67 20.08
N ALA A 152 -12.74 -26.58 19.59
CA ALA A 152 -12.03 -25.55 18.83
C ALA A 152 -10.97 -24.83 19.69
N ARG A 153 -9.84 -24.42 19.08
CA ARG A 153 -8.81 -23.61 19.77
C ARG A 153 -9.35 -22.21 20.04
N LEU A 154 -9.09 -21.70 21.24
CA LEU A 154 -9.56 -20.38 21.67
C LEU A 154 -8.44 -19.35 21.56
N ALA A 155 -8.70 -18.17 21.00
CA ALA A 155 -7.74 -17.07 21.05
C ALA A 155 -7.45 -16.68 22.53
N PRO A 156 -6.21 -16.25 22.87
CA PRO A 156 -5.89 -15.76 24.20
C PRO A 156 -6.85 -14.62 24.62
N GLY A 157 -7.45 -14.72 25.80
CA GLY A 157 -8.40 -13.72 26.31
C GLY A 157 -9.81 -13.74 25.68
N SER A 158 -10.14 -14.74 24.87
CA SER A 158 -11.48 -14.91 24.30
C SER A 158 -12.54 -15.12 25.39
N ARG A 159 -13.66 -14.38 25.32
CA ARG A 159 -14.84 -14.53 26.19
C ARG A 159 -15.88 -15.49 25.60
N PHE A 160 -15.80 -15.73 24.29
CA PHE A 160 -16.70 -16.60 23.53
C PHE A 160 -15.88 -17.44 22.54
N CYS A 161 -16.35 -18.65 22.25
CA CYS A 161 -15.75 -19.52 21.25
C CYS A 161 -16.16 -19.10 19.83
N GLU A 162 -15.20 -18.84 18.95
CA GLU A 162 -15.44 -18.48 17.54
C GLU A 162 -15.99 -19.67 16.70
N GLY A 163 -15.83 -20.91 17.17
CA GLY A 163 -16.31 -22.10 16.47
C GLY A 163 -17.76 -22.50 16.78
N CYS A 164 -18.23 -22.31 18.01
CA CYS A 164 -19.60 -22.71 18.41
C CYS A 164 -20.40 -21.64 19.16
N GLY A 165 -19.83 -20.47 19.44
CA GLY A 165 -20.50 -19.35 20.11
C GLY A 165 -20.67 -19.51 21.63
N SER A 166 -20.27 -20.63 22.23
CA SER A 166 -20.37 -20.82 23.68
C SER A 166 -19.50 -19.81 24.43
N ARG A 167 -20.00 -19.28 25.55
CA ARG A 167 -19.17 -18.49 26.47
C ARG A 167 -18.08 -19.37 27.06
N VAL A 168 -16.84 -18.88 27.08
CA VAL A 168 -15.68 -19.59 27.62
C VAL A 168 -15.07 -18.73 28.73
N ALA A 169 -14.69 -19.35 29.86
CA ALA A 169 -14.24 -18.62 31.05
C ALA A 169 -12.83 -18.05 30.82
N ALA A 170 -12.70 -16.76 30.49
CA ALA A 170 -11.43 -16.11 30.12
C ALA A 170 -10.25 -16.50 31.01
#